data_AF-A0ABD1MUM8-F1
#
_entry.id   AF-A0ABD1MUM8-F1
#
_cell.length_a   1.000
_cell.length_b   1.000
_cell.length_c   1.000
_cell.angle_alpha   90.00
_cell.angle_beta   90.00
_cell.angle_gamma   90.00
#
_symmetry.space_group_name_H-M   'P 1'
#
loop_
_entity.id
_entity.type
_entity.pdbx_description
1 polymer ?
#
loop_
_entity_poly.entity_id
_entity_poly.type
_entity_poly.pdbx_seq_one_letter_code
_entity_poly.pdbx_strand_id
1 'polypeptide(L)'
;MAEDIVFQHPLYGGKISCTFPNRFQEVFADPSRDESLIFELLEFKPDVADNESAAWFLQDLAREQDAEGSVVIEQSGVLEAPGLMYNNMPAVVTTAAVGQMAISKGRQGREVQNIVKVYLANLRLKGLYTDVLVTAYEPIVIK
;
A
#
# COMPACT_ATOMS: atom_id res chain seq x y z
N MET A 1 -5.23 1.85 25.78
CA MET A 1 -5.34 2.02 24.31
C MET A 1 -6.71 1.50 23.96
N ALA A 2 -7.62 2.34 23.43
CA ALA A 2 -8.92 1.84 23.01
C ALA A 2 -8.68 0.93 21.81
N GLU A 3 -9.16 -0.31 21.86
CA GLU A 3 -9.14 -1.18 20.70
C GLU A 3 -10.04 -0.54 19.64
N ASP A 4 -9.45 -0.11 18.53
CA ASP A 4 -10.22 0.39 17.40
C ASP A 4 -11.17 -0.73 16.95
N ILE A 5 -12.47 -0.44 16.91
CA ILE A 5 -13.47 -1.38 16.44
C ILE A 5 -13.24 -1.59 14.94
N VAL A 6 -12.74 -2.77 14.59
CA VAL A 6 -12.50 -3.17 13.21
C VAL A 6 -13.71 -3.90 12.63
N PHE A 7 -13.96 -3.67 11.35
CA PHE A 7 -15.06 -4.30 10.63
C PHE A 7 -14.52 -5.06 9.43
N GLN A 8 -15.20 -6.15 9.07
CA GLN A 8 -14.91 -6.93 7.88
C GLN A 8 -15.58 -6.27 6.67
N HIS A 9 -14.79 -6.01 5.64
CA HIS A 9 -15.20 -5.36 4.41
C HIS A 9 -14.97 -6.30 3.22
N PRO A 10 -16.01 -6.58 2.41
CA PRO A 10 -15.86 -7.36 1.19
C PRO A 10 -15.22 -6.51 0.08
N LEU A 11 -14.17 -7.03 -0.56
CA LEU A 11 -13.56 -6.46 -1.76
C LEU A 11 -13.90 -7.32 -2.99
N TYR A 12 -13.94 -6.70 -4.17
CA TYR A 12 -14.13 -7.36 -5.47
C TYR A 12 -15.33 -8.34 -5.48
N GLY A 13 -16.51 -7.86 -5.09
CA GLY A 13 -17.73 -8.68 -5.05
C GLY A 13 -17.71 -9.76 -3.95
N GLY A 14 -16.89 -9.59 -2.91
CA GLY A 14 -16.79 -10.52 -1.77
C GLY A 14 -15.83 -11.68 -1.99
N LYS A 15 -14.98 -11.63 -3.03
CA LYS A 15 -13.94 -12.64 -3.28
C LYS A 15 -12.71 -12.45 -2.40
N ILE A 16 -12.47 -11.23 -1.95
CA ILE A 16 -11.45 -10.88 -0.96
C ILE A 16 -12.16 -10.26 0.23
N SER A 17 -11.66 -10.55 1.43
CA SER A 17 -12.16 -10.00 2.67
C SER A 17 -11.03 -9.30 3.40
N CYS A 18 -11.26 -8.07 3.85
CA CYS A 18 -10.29 -7.26 4.58
C CYS A 18 -10.89 -6.74 5.88
N THR A 19 -10.07 -6.54 6.91
CA THR A 19 -10.52 -6.06 8.22
C THR A 19 -9.75 -4.80 8.60
N PHE A 20 -10.45 -3.70 8.82
CA PHE A 20 -9.85 -2.41 9.19
C PHE A 20 -10.88 -1.52 9.93
N PRO A 21 -10.44 -0.42 10.58
CA PRO A 21 -11.33 0.45 11.37
C PRO A 21 -12.44 1.10 10.54
N ASN A 22 -13.61 1.35 11.15
CA ASN A 22 -14.79 1.93 10.47
C ASN A 22 -14.61 3.37 9.95
N ARG A 23 -13.48 4.01 10.27
CA ARG A 23 -13.19 5.40 9.88
C ARG A 23 -12.89 5.56 8.38
N PHE A 24 -12.63 4.47 7.67
CA PHE A 24 -12.40 4.46 6.23
C PHE A 24 -13.74 4.29 5.47
N GLN A 25 -14.26 5.33 4.80
CA GLN A 25 -15.55 5.32 4.07
C GLN A 25 -15.44 5.83 2.60
N GLU A 26 -16.44 5.53 1.77
CA GLU A 26 -16.62 5.83 0.33
C GLU A 26 -15.63 5.18 -0.68
N VAL A 27 -14.32 5.31 -0.49
CA VAL A 27 -13.23 4.57 -1.18
C VAL A 27 -12.07 4.56 -0.18
N PHE A 28 -12.03 3.56 0.71
CA PHE A 28 -11.26 3.47 1.97
C PHE A 28 -10.39 4.68 2.35
N ALA A 29 -11.02 5.84 2.51
CA ALA A 29 -10.38 7.09 2.89
C ALA A 29 -10.95 7.53 4.23
N ASP A 30 -10.11 8.13 5.07
CA ASP A 30 -10.53 8.81 6.28
C ASP A 30 -10.54 10.33 5.99
N PRO A 31 -11.72 10.93 5.73
CA PRO A 31 -11.82 12.35 5.38
C PRO A 31 -11.36 13.26 6.51
N SER A 32 -11.35 12.77 7.76
CA SER A 32 -10.94 13.57 8.92
C SER A 32 -9.42 13.72 9.01
N ARG A 33 -8.66 12.81 8.39
CA ARG A 33 -7.19 12.78 8.43
C ARG A 33 -6.52 12.87 7.04
N ASP A 34 -7.31 12.90 5.97
CA ASP A 34 -6.83 12.80 4.58
C ASP A 34 -5.95 11.54 4.36
N GLU A 35 -6.18 10.50 5.18
CA GLU A 35 -5.56 9.19 5.03
C GLU A 35 -6.34 8.36 4.01
N SER A 36 -5.66 7.51 3.24
CA SER A 36 -6.32 6.58 2.33
C SER A 36 -5.66 5.22 2.32
N LEU A 37 -6.45 4.19 2.04
CA LEU A 37 -6.04 2.80 1.91
C LEU A 37 -6.48 2.30 0.54
N ILE A 38 -5.54 1.82 -0.26
CA ILE A 38 -5.79 1.38 -1.63
C ILE A 38 -5.38 -0.08 -1.74
N PHE A 39 -6.24 -0.87 -2.39
CA PHE A 39 -5.99 -2.26 -2.72
C PHE A 39 -5.96 -2.40 -4.25
N GLU A 40 -4.89 -2.95 -4.78
CA GLU A 40 -4.71 -3.13 -6.22
C GLU A 40 -4.34 -4.59 -6.53
N LEU A 41 -4.95 -5.13 -7.58
CA LEU A 41 -4.62 -6.45 -8.11
C LEU A 41 -3.77 -6.24 -9.35
N LEU A 42 -2.49 -6.63 -9.26
CA LEU A 42 -1.51 -6.47 -10.32
C LEU A 42 -1.07 -7.82 -10.86
N GLU A 43 -0.62 -7.84 -12.11
CA GLU A 43 0.06 -9.01 -12.66
C GLU A 43 1.36 -9.27 -11.88
N PHE A 44 1.61 -10.54 -11.55
CA PHE A 44 2.82 -10.94 -10.86
C PHE A 44 4.07 -10.56 -11.64
N LYS A 45 5.04 -9.92 -10.98
CA LYS A 45 6.33 -9.53 -11.57
C LYS A 45 7.41 -10.62 -11.36
N PRO A 46 7.64 -11.55 -12.30
CA PRO A 46 8.60 -12.65 -12.09
C PRO A 46 10.06 -12.17 -11.98
N ASP A 47 10.38 -11.03 -12.60
CA ASP A 47 11.75 -10.49 -12.65
C ASP A 47 12.13 -9.69 -11.39
N VAL A 48 11.20 -9.50 -10.46
CA VAL A 48 11.42 -8.79 -9.20
C VAL A 48 11.56 -9.80 -8.08
N ALA A 49 12.69 -9.75 -7.37
CA ALA A 49 12.95 -10.61 -6.23
C ALA A 49 11.90 -10.37 -5.12
N ASP A 50 11.51 -11.45 -4.47
CA ASP A 50 10.47 -11.44 -3.44
C ASP A 50 10.70 -10.40 -2.35
N ASN A 51 11.91 -10.38 -1.79
CA ASN A 51 12.36 -9.48 -0.72
C ASN A 51 12.54 -8.03 -1.16
N GLU A 52 12.59 -7.76 -2.47
CA GLU A 52 12.75 -6.42 -3.04
C GLU A 52 11.43 -5.87 -3.59
N SER A 53 10.38 -6.71 -3.68
CA SER A 53 9.16 -6.35 -4.39
C SER A 53 8.43 -5.13 -3.82
N ALA A 54 8.31 -4.98 -2.49
CA ALA A 54 7.72 -3.77 -1.91
C ALA A 54 8.54 -2.50 -2.20
N ALA A 55 9.87 -2.57 -2.11
CA ALA A 55 10.73 -1.43 -2.42
C ALA A 55 10.64 -1.05 -3.91
N TRP A 56 10.57 -2.05 -4.79
CA TRP A 56 10.38 -1.85 -6.22
C TRP A 56 9.04 -1.15 -6.51
N PHE A 57 7.93 -1.64 -5.97
CA PHE A 57 6.61 -1.03 -6.15
C PHE A 57 6.54 0.38 -5.53
N LEU A 58 7.22 0.63 -4.41
CA LEU A 58 7.29 1.96 -3.81
C LEU A 58 8.03 2.96 -4.70
N GLN A 59 9.10 2.52 -5.38
CA GLN A 59 9.80 3.34 -6.37
C GLN A 59 8.98 3.56 -7.64
N ASP A 60 8.28 2.52 -8.12
CA ASP A 60 7.35 2.61 -9.25
C ASP A 60 6.25 3.64 -8.97
N LEU A 61 5.63 3.56 -7.79
CA LEU A 61 4.64 4.53 -7.32
C LEU A 61 5.22 5.95 -7.25
N ALA A 62 6.43 6.12 -6.70
CA ALA A 62 7.07 7.43 -6.65
C ALA A 62 7.31 8.02 -8.05
N ARG A 63 7.66 7.19 -9.04
CA ARG A 63 7.83 7.63 -10.44
C ARG A 63 6.50 8.03 -11.08
N GLU A 64 5.42 7.29 -10.84
CA GLU A 64 4.08 7.66 -11.32
C GLU A 64 3.58 8.98 -10.73
N GLN A 65 3.99 9.30 -9.50
CA GLN A 65 3.65 10.54 -8.80
C GLN A 65 4.65 11.68 -9.04
N ASP A 66 5.60 11.54 -9.97
CA ASP A 66 6.70 12.50 -10.24
C ASP A 66 7.50 12.88 -8.97
N ALA A 67 7.61 11.93 -8.04
CA ALA A 67 8.21 12.07 -6.72
C ALA A 67 9.54 11.30 -6.58
N GLU A 68 10.06 10.68 -7.65
CA GLU A 68 11.28 9.86 -7.66
C GLU A 68 12.50 10.60 -7.07
N GLY A 69 12.62 11.91 -7.31
CA GLY A 69 13.70 12.73 -6.74
C GLY A 69 13.57 13.03 -5.23
N SER A 70 12.47 12.61 -4.60
CA SER A 70 12.13 12.91 -3.21
C SER A 70 11.82 11.67 -2.36
N VAL A 71 11.71 10.49 -3.00
CA VAL A 71 11.37 9.26 -2.28
C VAL A 71 12.53 8.82 -1.40
N VAL A 72 12.26 8.67 -0.11
CA VAL A 72 13.19 8.12 0.86
C VAL A 72 12.57 6.86 1.45
N ILE A 73 13.17 5.70 1.17
CA ILE A 73 12.75 4.43 1.78
C ILE A 73 13.32 4.38 3.19
N GLU A 74 12.46 4.47 4.21
CA GLU A 74 12.83 4.40 5.61
C GLU A 74 13.06 2.95 6.06
N GLN A 75 12.21 2.04 5.58
CA GLN A 75 12.23 0.64 5.96
C GLN A 75 11.76 -0.22 4.78
N SER A 76 12.38 -1.38 4.59
CA SER A 76 11.91 -2.43 3.69
C SER A 76 12.24 -3.78 4.29
N GLY A 77 11.33 -4.74 4.19
CA GLY A 77 11.56 -6.08 4.72
C GLY A 77 10.50 -7.10 4.32
N VAL A 78 10.83 -8.36 4.55
CA VAL A 78 9.91 -9.49 4.40
C VAL A 78 9.12 -9.64 5.69
N LEU A 79 7.80 -9.71 5.56
CA LEU A 79 6.84 -10.04 6.58
C LEU A 79 6.25 -11.43 6.27
N GLU A 80 6.26 -12.31 7.27
CA GLU A 80 5.51 -13.56 7.17
C GLU A 80 4.07 -13.32 7.61
N ALA A 81 3.12 -13.68 6.74
CA ALA A 81 1.69 -13.65 7.04
C ALA A 81 1.14 -15.09 7.01
N PRO A 82 1.48 -15.95 7.99
CA PRO A 82 1.12 -17.37 7.96
C PRO A 82 -0.39 -17.63 7.96
N GLY A 83 -1.19 -16.69 8.42
CA GLY A 83 -2.67 -16.76 8.35
C GLY A 83 -3.26 -16.40 6.99
N LEU A 84 -2.46 -15.81 6.09
CA LEU A 84 -2.90 -15.42 4.76
C LEU A 84 -2.68 -16.61 3.81
N MET A 85 -3.74 -17.36 3.55
CA MET A 85 -3.72 -18.54 2.70
C MET A 85 -4.75 -18.43 1.57
N TYR A 86 -4.37 -18.90 0.39
CA TYR A 86 -5.27 -19.07 -0.74
C TYR A 86 -5.22 -20.53 -1.19
N ASN A 87 -6.36 -21.23 -1.20
CA ASN A 87 -6.45 -22.66 -1.55
C ASN A 87 -5.41 -23.53 -0.81
N ASN A 88 -5.22 -23.32 0.50
CA ASN A 88 -4.20 -23.98 1.34
C ASN A 88 -2.73 -23.73 0.90
N MET A 89 -2.48 -22.79 -0.01
CA MET A 89 -1.15 -22.29 -0.28
C MET A 89 -0.93 -21.01 0.55
N PRO A 90 0.16 -20.92 1.33
CA PRO A 90 0.49 -19.66 2.01
C PRO A 90 0.72 -18.56 0.96
N ALA A 91 0.25 -17.35 1.24
CA ALA A 91 0.74 -16.16 0.55
C ALA A 91 2.24 -16.08 0.87
N VAL A 92 3.06 -16.41 -0.14
CA VAL A 92 4.42 -16.90 0.09
C VAL A 92 5.32 -15.80 0.63
N VAL A 93 5.07 -14.55 0.24
CA VAL A 93 5.89 -13.40 0.63
C VAL A 93 4.98 -12.19 0.77
N THR A 94 4.90 -11.65 1.98
CA THR A 94 4.50 -10.25 2.16
C THR A 94 5.79 -9.47 2.28
N THR A 95 5.99 -8.43 1.48
CA THR A 95 7.02 -7.44 1.78
C THR A 95 6.34 -6.14 2.15
N ALA A 96 6.93 -5.41 3.07
CA ALA A 96 6.46 -4.07 3.41
C ALA A 96 7.61 -3.09 3.22
N ALA A 97 7.31 -1.96 2.60
CA ALA A 97 8.20 -0.82 2.51
C ALA A 97 7.48 0.42 3.02
N VAL A 98 8.23 1.25 3.74
CA VAL A 98 7.76 2.54 4.22
C VAL A 98 8.64 3.60 3.58
N GLY A 99 8.03 4.58 2.94
CA GLY A 99 8.76 5.70 2.41
C GLY A 99 8.03 7.02 2.56
N GLN A 100 8.81 8.09 2.54
CA GLN A 100 8.29 9.45 2.49
C GLN A 100 8.51 10.01 1.09
N MET A 101 7.51 10.69 0.55
CA MET A 101 7.59 11.32 -0.77
C MET A 101 6.88 12.68 -0.78
N ALA A 102 7.35 13.58 -1.63
CA ALA A 102 6.76 14.89 -1.84
C ALA A 102 5.91 14.86 -3.12
N ILE A 103 4.58 14.88 -2.97
CA ILE A 103 3.62 14.76 -4.08
C ILE A 103 2.93 16.09 -4.32
N SER A 104 2.90 16.57 -5.57
CA SER A 104 2.09 17.71 -5.98
C SER A 104 0.71 17.26 -6.48
N LYS A 105 -0.37 17.88 -5.99
CA LYS A 105 -1.71 17.69 -6.59
C LYS A 105 -1.79 18.51 -7.89
N GLY A 106 -1.73 17.85 -9.05
CA GLY A 106 -1.94 18.47 -10.37
C GLY A 106 -0.76 19.31 -10.89
N ARG A 107 -1.03 20.39 -11.64
CA ARG A 107 -0.01 21.28 -12.24
C ARG A 107 0.52 22.36 -11.28
N GLN A 108 0.40 22.15 -9.97
CA GLN A 108 0.98 23.06 -8.99
C GLN A 108 2.48 22.75 -8.94
N GLY A 109 3.32 23.74 -9.27
CA GLY A 109 4.77 23.57 -9.30
C GLY A 109 5.35 23.16 -7.94
N ARG A 110 6.66 22.87 -7.90
CA ARG A 110 7.41 22.38 -6.72
C ARG A 110 7.21 23.15 -5.40
N GLU A 111 6.62 24.35 -5.44
CA GLU A 111 6.35 25.19 -4.27
C GLU A 111 5.16 24.71 -3.42
N VAL A 112 4.26 23.88 -3.96
CA VAL A 112 3.11 23.29 -3.25
C VAL A 112 3.16 21.76 -3.35
N GLN A 113 4.03 21.16 -2.55
CA GLN A 113 4.13 19.70 -2.43
C GLN A 113 3.67 19.26 -1.05
N ASN A 114 2.79 18.26 -1.02
CA ASN A 114 2.39 17.56 0.19
C ASN A 114 3.45 16.53 0.52
N ILE A 115 3.89 16.51 1.77
CA ILE A 115 4.76 15.45 2.27
C ILE A 115 3.85 14.35 2.79
N VAL A 116 3.92 13.19 2.14
CA VAL A 116 3.14 12.01 2.52
C VAL A 116 4.07 10.88 2.90
N LYS A 117 3.67 10.15 3.92
CA LYS A 117 4.23 8.85 4.25
C LYS A 117 3.39 7.78 3.59
N VAL A 118 4.05 6.86 2.92
CA VAL A 118 3.42 5.77 2.18
C VAL A 118 3.88 4.46 2.80
N TYR A 119 2.91 3.69 3.28
CA TYR A 119 3.09 2.32 3.72
C TYR A 119 2.63 1.42 2.61
N LEU A 120 3.51 0.59 2.07
CA LEU A 120 3.20 -0.29 0.97
C LEU A 120 3.50 -1.72 1.40
N ALA A 121 2.50 -2.59 1.26
CA ALA A 121 2.66 -4.03 1.42
C ALA A 121 2.34 -4.72 0.09
N ASN A 122 3.22 -5.62 -0.35
CA ASN A 122 2.98 -6.46 -1.51
C ASN A 122 2.80 -7.92 -1.07
N LEU A 123 1.62 -8.48 -1.35
CA LEU A 123 1.27 -9.86 -1.07
C LEU A 123 1.37 -10.68 -2.36
N ARG A 124 2.38 -11.55 -2.45
CA ARG A 124 2.65 -12.30 -3.68
C ARG A 124 1.87 -13.62 -3.73
N LEU A 125 0.84 -13.68 -4.57
CA LEU A 125 0.03 -14.88 -4.81
C LEU A 125 0.55 -15.65 -6.03
N LYS A 126 1.74 -16.26 -5.91
CA LYS A 126 2.43 -16.95 -7.02
C LYS A 126 1.59 -18.02 -7.71
N GLY A 127 0.75 -18.74 -6.96
CA GLY A 127 -0.16 -19.75 -7.53
C GLY A 127 -1.26 -19.18 -8.44
N LEU A 128 -1.47 -17.86 -8.40
CA LEU A 128 -2.43 -17.13 -9.24
C LEU A 128 -1.77 -16.14 -10.21
N TYR A 129 -0.43 -16.06 -10.22
CA TYR A 129 0.29 -15.03 -10.97
C TYR A 129 -0.23 -13.62 -10.70
N THR A 130 -0.54 -13.31 -9.44
CA THR A 130 -1.05 -12.01 -9.00
C THR A 130 -0.21 -11.47 -7.85
N ASP A 131 0.11 -10.19 -7.90
CA ASP A 131 0.62 -9.40 -6.77
C ASP A 131 -0.55 -8.54 -6.25
N VAL A 132 -0.85 -8.62 -4.95
CA VAL A 132 -1.87 -7.77 -4.30
C VAL A 132 -1.15 -6.67 -3.55
N LEU A 133 -1.27 -5.45 -4.06
CA LEU A 133 -0.65 -4.27 -3.49
C LEU A 133 -1.62 -3.61 -2.51
N VAL A 134 -1.15 -3.35 -1.30
CA VAL A 134 -1.88 -2.60 -0.27
C VAL A 134 -1.08 -1.36 0.06
N THR A 135 -1.64 -0.19 -0.25
CA THR A 135 -0.97 1.10 -0.07
C THR A 135 -1.77 1.95 0.88
N ALA A 136 -1.16 2.40 1.98
CA ALA A 136 -1.74 3.37 2.89
C ALA A 136 -0.98 4.70 2.79
N TYR A 137 -1.71 5.79 2.63
CA TYR A 137 -1.19 7.15 2.62
C TYR A 137 -1.49 7.83 3.94
N GLU A 138 -0.47 8.38 4.57
CA GLU A 138 -0.56 9.21 5.76
C GLU A 138 0.07 10.58 5.45
N PRO A 139 -0.74 11.65 5.37
CA PRO A 139 -0.22 13.00 5.19
C PRO A 139 0.59 13.44 6.41
N ILE A 140 1.85 13.83 6.21
CA ILE A 140 2.70 14.43 7.27
C ILE A 140 2.55 15.95 7.24
N VAL A 141 2.63 16.54 6.04
CA VAL A 141 2.47 17.99 5.83
C VAL A 141 1.62 18.21 4.59
N ILE A 142 0.46 18.84 4.78
CA ILE A 142 -0.40 19.31 3.70
C ILE A 142 -0.21 20.82 3.55
N LYS A 143 0.10 21.29 2.34
CA LYS A 143 0.28 22.72 2.03
C LYS A 143 -0.79 23.24 1.08
#